data_AF-A0A351Q3E1-F1
#
_entry.id   AF-A0A351Q3E1-F1
#
_cell.length_a   1.000
_cell.length_b   1.000
_cell.length_c   1.000
_cell.angle_alpha   90.00
_cell.angle_beta   90.00
_cell.angle_gamma   90.00
#
_symmetry.space_group_name_H-M   'P 1'
#
loop_
_entity.id
_entity.type
_entity.pdbx_description
1 polymer ?
#
loop_
_entity_poly.entity_id
_entity_poly.type
_entity_poly.pdbx_seq_one_letter_code
_entity_poly.pdbx_strand_id
1 'polypeptide(L)'
;NFVGDNIQRAPLRWQKLGLEWVWRILQEPLLWKRYLVDGLWFLRLMVTKVLPLAIYQKMLLRKASKGISIKINNDAPGGNVELVISGSAIIESGRLLKSSCRKILEQLEASPSISINCSKLDYIDSSALGTLMLLKANIKRRGGEFGLFGTSPRINRLLRLHGVDEFLLEQ
;
A
#
# COMPACT_ATOMS: atom_id res chain seq x y z
N ASN A 1 -43.88 4.29 8.26
CA ASN A 1 -44.09 5.65 8.79
C ASN A 1 -42.98 5.99 9.76
N PHE A 2 -42.05 6.86 9.37
CA PHE A 2 -41.14 7.51 10.32
C PHE A 2 -42.00 8.39 11.22
N VAL A 3 -42.25 7.92 12.44
CA VAL A 3 -42.90 8.70 13.51
C VAL A 3 -41.84 9.64 14.06
N GLY A 4 -41.76 10.83 13.46
CA GLY A 4 -40.86 11.91 13.84
C GLY A 4 -41.63 13.20 13.78
N ASP A 5 -42.45 13.43 14.79
CA ASP A 5 -43.15 14.70 14.97
C ASP A 5 -42.08 15.80 15.17
N ASN A 6 -42.04 16.76 14.24
CA ASN A 6 -41.43 18.08 14.37
C ASN A 6 -39.88 18.26 14.32
N ILE A 7 -39.16 17.53 13.47
CA ILE A 7 -37.73 17.84 13.19
C ILE A 7 -37.64 18.93 12.10
N GLN A 8 -37.36 20.17 12.50
CA GLN A 8 -37.05 21.27 11.59
C GLN A 8 -35.88 20.94 10.65
N ARG A 9 -36.08 21.15 9.35
CA ARG A 9 -35.01 20.98 8.35
C ARG A 9 -33.85 21.94 8.60
N ALA A 10 -32.64 21.48 8.30
CA ALA A 10 -31.43 22.29 8.37
C ALA A 10 -31.55 23.54 7.48
N PRO A 11 -31.02 24.71 7.88
CA PRO A 11 -31.05 25.91 7.06
C PRO A 11 -30.31 25.70 5.72
N LEU A 12 -30.73 26.38 4.65
CA LEU A 12 -30.17 26.23 3.29
C LEU A 12 -28.64 26.35 3.21
N ARG A 13 -28.01 27.16 4.07
CA ARG A 13 -26.54 27.28 4.15
C ARG A 13 -25.88 25.97 4.59
N TRP A 14 -26.47 25.27 5.54
CA TRP A 14 -25.99 23.99 6.05
C TRP A 14 -26.20 22.86 5.04
N GLN A 15 -27.33 22.90 4.31
CA GLN A 15 -27.60 21.95 3.22
C GLN A 15 -26.57 22.09 2.09
N LYS A 16 -26.29 23.33 1.64
CA LYS A 16 -25.30 23.60 0.59
C LYS A 16 -23.88 23.22 0.99
N LEU A 17 -23.55 23.26 2.27
CA LEU A 17 -22.25 22.83 2.81
C LEU A 17 -22.19 21.31 3.09
N GLY A 18 -23.29 20.57 2.90
CA GLY A 18 -23.38 19.15 3.26
C GLY A 18 -23.33 18.89 4.77
N LEU A 19 -23.56 19.91 5.60
CA LEU A 19 -23.49 19.86 7.06
C LEU A 19 -24.85 19.58 7.72
N GLU A 20 -25.81 19.03 6.98
CA GLU A 20 -27.11 18.64 7.55
C GLU A 20 -26.97 17.66 8.71
N TRP A 21 -25.94 16.82 8.69
CA TRP A 21 -25.63 15.89 9.78
C TRP A 21 -25.28 16.61 11.08
N VAL A 22 -24.58 17.76 11.02
CA VAL A 22 -24.26 18.57 12.21
C VAL A 22 -25.51 19.21 12.78
N TRP A 23 -26.39 19.70 11.91
CA TRP A 23 -27.67 20.27 12.33
C TRP A 23 -28.56 19.23 13.02
N ARG A 24 -28.66 18.01 12.48
CA ARG A 24 -29.40 16.91 13.14
C ARG A 24 -28.80 16.51 14.47
N ILE A 25 -27.47 16.49 14.57
CA ILE A 25 -26.77 16.25 15.83
C ILE A 25 -27.16 17.35 16.83
N LEU A 26 -27.05 18.64 16.49
CA LEU A 26 -27.47 19.76 17.35
C LEU A 26 -28.93 19.71 17.81
N GLN A 27 -29.83 19.22 16.96
CA GLN A 27 -31.26 19.15 17.24
C GLN A 27 -31.66 18.01 18.18
N GLU A 28 -30.88 16.92 18.20
CA GLU A 28 -31.13 15.74 19.03
C GLU A 28 -29.99 15.54 20.06
N PRO A 29 -30.10 16.11 21.27
CA PRO A 29 -29.05 16.02 22.29
C PRO A 29 -28.79 14.58 22.78
N LEU A 30 -29.72 13.65 22.54
CA LEU A 30 -29.52 12.22 22.79
C LEU A 30 -28.49 11.59 21.83
N LEU A 31 -28.43 12.05 20.58
CA LEU A 31 -27.44 11.60 19.59
C LEU A 31 -26.05 12.17 19.88
N TRP A 32 -25.94 13.36 20.47
CA TRP A 32 -24.65 14.00 20.82
C TRP A 32 -23.75 13.10 21.66
N LYS A 33 -24.31 12.51 22.72
CA LYS A 33 -23.52 11.69 23.65
C LYS A 33 -22.91 10.48 22.93
N ARG A 34 -23.65 9.88 22.00
CA ARG A 34 -23.17 8.75 21.19
C ARG A 34 -22.05 9.20 20.23
N TYR A 35 -22.31 10.23 19.43
CA TYR A 35 -21.33 10.71 18.45
C TYR A 35 -20.06 11.31 19.07
N LEU A 36 -20.16 11.93 20.25
CA LEU A 36 -18.97 12.42 20.96
C LEU A 36 -18.09 11.26 21.43
N VAL A 37 -18.69 10.20 21.99
CA VAL A 37 -17.94 9.02 22.44
C VAL A 37 -17.31 8.29 21.25
N ASP A 38 -18.07 8.08 20.18
CA ASP A 38 -17.56 7.45 18.95
C ASP A 38 -16.47 8.31 18.29
N GLY A 39 -16.68 9.62 18.24
CA GLY A 39 -15.73 10.59 17.72
C GLY A 39 -14.43 10.65 18.54
N LEU A 40 -14.52 10.55 19.87
CA LEU A 40 -13.35 10.46 20.76
C LEU A 40 -12.57 9.16 20.54
N TRP A 41 -13.25 8.03 20.35
CA TRP A 41 -12.61 6.75 20.00
C TRP A 41 -11.91 6.83 18.65
N PHE A 42 -12.57 7.40 17.64
CA PHE A 42 -11.98 7.61 16.34
C PHE A 42 -10.79 8.57 16.38
N LEU A 43 -10.90 9.67 17.14
CA LEU A 43 -9.81 10.63 17.34
C LEU A 43 -8.62 9.97 18.05
N ARG A 44 -8.87 9.16 19.07
CA ARG A 44 -7.83 8.37 19.75
C ARG A 44 -7.15 7.42 18.78
N LEU A 45 -7.89 6.72 17.92
CA LEU A 45 -7.33 5.87 16.87
C LEU A 45 -6.47 6.68 15.88
N MET A 46 -6.97 7.85 15.44
CA MET A 46 -6.24 8.76 14.56
C MET A 46 -4.92 9.21 15.17
N VAL A 47 -4.92 9.65 16.42
CA VAL A 47 -3.72 10.16 17.11
C VAL A 47 -2.75 9.05 17.52
N THR A 48 -3.24 7.87 17.89
CA THR A 48 -2.37 6.79 18.38
C THR A 48 -1.84 5.88 17.28
N LYS A 49 -2.55 5.76 16.15
CA LYS A 49 -2.19 4.82 15.06
C LYS A 49 -1.90 5.54 13.75
N VAL A 50 -2.79 6.42 13.30
CA VAL A 50 -2.72 7.01 11.95
C VAL A 50 -1.67 8.12 11.87
N LEU A 51 -1.64 9.04 12.83
CA LEU A 51 -0.70 10.15 12.87
C LEU A 51 0.76 9.71 13.01
N PRO A 52 1.13 8.82 13.96
CA PRO A 52 2.50 8.32 14.07
C PRO A 52 2.95 7.61 12.81
N LEU A 53 2.07 6.82 12.19
CA LEU A 53 2.35 6.14 10.92
C LEU A 53 2.57 7.15 9.79
N ALA A 54 1.71 8.15 9.66
CA ALA A 54 1.83 9.20 8.64
C ALA A 54 3.11 10.03 8.81
N ILE A 55 3.49 10.35 10.06
CA ILE A 55 4.73 11.06 10.38
C ILE A 55 5.93 10.18 10.04
N TYR A 56 5.93 8.92 10.48
CA TYR A 56 7.01 7.98 10.24
C TYR A 56 7.21 7.72 8.74
N GLN A 57 6.11 7.56 7.98
CA GLN A 57 6.15 7.40 6.53
C GLN A 57 6.70 8.65 5.84
N LYS A 58 6.28 9.85 6.24
CA LYS A 58 6.85 11.11 5.72
C LYS A 58 8.34 11.26 6.03
N MET A 59 8.78 10.85 7.22
CA MET A 59 10.19 10.90 7.62
C MET A 59 11.05 9.89 6.84
N LEU A 60 10.54 8.68 6.62
CA LEU A 60 11.20 7.66 5.79
C LEU A 60 11.31 8.11 4.34
N LEU A 61 10.23 8.66 3.76
CA LEU A 61 10.22 9.22 2.41
C LEU A 61 11.22 10.38 2.25
N ARG A 62 11.46 11.18 3.30
CA ARG A 62 12.48 12.24 3.29
C ARG A 62 13.92 11.71 3.28
N LYS A 63 14.16 10.54 3.87
CA LYS A 63 15.48 9.89 3.89
C LYS A 63 15.69 8.94 2.71
N ALA A 64 14.62 8.53 2.05
CA ALA A 64 14.69 7.63 0.92
C ALA A 64 15.37 8.32 -0.27
N SER A 65 16.28 7.61 -0.92
CA SER A 65 16.98 8.06 -2.12
C SER A 65 15.96 8.34 -3.24
N LYS A 66 16.11 9.47 -3.96
CA LYS A 66 15.24 9.76 -5.12
C LYS A 66 15.68 8.90 -6.29
N GLY A 67 14.94 7.82 -6.54
CA GLY A 67 15.05 7.02 -7.75
C GLY A 67 15.12 5.53 -7.48
N ILE A 68 14.41 4.77 -8.33
CA ILE A 68 14.59 3.32 -8.44
C ILE A 68 15.54 3.04 -9.60
N SER A 69 16.51 2.16 -9.40
CA SER A 69 17.29 1.54 -10.46
C SER A 69 16.96 0.07 -10.50
N ILE A 70 16.50 -0.40 -11.65
CA ILE A 70 16.15 -1.79 -11.89
C ILE A 70 17.12 -2.32 -12.93
N LYS A 71 17.91 -3.32 -12.57
CA LYS A 71 18.79 -4.03 -13.50
C LYS A 71 18.26 -5.45 -13.66
N ILE A 72 18.16 -5.90 -14.91
CA ILE A 72 17.76 -7.25 -15.26
C ILE A 72 19.03 -7.96 -15.70
N ASN A 73 19.46 -8.95 -14.92
CA ASN A 73 20.54 -9.84 -15.29
C ASN A 73 19.92 -11.16 -15.77
N ASN A 74 20.15 -11.48 -17.04
CA ASN A 74 19.76 -12.76 -17.61
C ASN A 74 20.97 -13.68 -17.54
N ASP A 75 20.99 -14.62 -16.60
CA ASP A 75 22.02 -15.65 -16.57
C ASP A 75 21.66 -16.74 -17.56
N ALA A 76 22.10 -16.53 -18.81
CA ALA A 76 22.18 -17.54 -19.87
C ALA A 76 20.82 -18.16 -20.30
N PRO A 77 20.76 -18.97 -21.38
CA PRO A 77 19.52 -19.46 -21.98
C PRO A 77 18.91 -20.66 -21.22
N GLY A 78 18.73 -20.50 -19.90
CA GLY A 78 18.32 -21.55 -18.97
C GLY A 78 17.27 -21.13 -17.93
N GLY A 79 16.44 -20.13 -18.24
CA GLY A 79 15.17 -19.89 -17.53
C GLY A 79 15.23 -19.13 -16.19
N ASN A 80 16.41 -18.77 -15.69
CA ASN A 80 16.57 -18.00 -14.45
C ASN A 80 16.79 -16.51 -14.77
N VAL A 81 15.86 -15.66 -14.36
CA VAL A 81 15.97 -14.19 -14.48
C VAL A 81 16.21 -13.58 -13.11
N GLU A 82 17.35 -12.90 -12.94
CA GLU A 82 17.63 -12.13 -11.73
C GLU A 82 17.25 -10.65 -11.93
N LEU A 83 16.39 -10.14 -11.06
CA LEU A 83 15.99 -8.74 -11.01
C LEU A 83 16.65 -8.05 -9.81
N VAL A 84 17.59 -7.15 -10.08
CA VAL A 84 18.22 -6.35 -9.03
C VAL A 84 17.48 -5.02 -8.89
N ILE A 85 16.86 -4.80 -7.73
CA ILE A 85 16.15 -3.56 -7.40
C ILE A 85 16.99 -2.76 -6.40
N SER A 86 17.34 -1.54 -6.79
CA SER A 86 18.13 -0.60 -5.96
C SER A 86 17.40 0.73 -5.80
N GLY A 87 17.61 1.40 -4.66
CA GLY A 87 17.07 2.73 -4.36
C GLY A 87 15.68 2.68 -3.72
N SER A 88 14.79 3.60 -4.09
CA SER A 88 13.47 3.77 -3.47
C SER A 88 12.33 3.55 -4.48
N ALA A 89 11.51 2.55 -4.22
CA ALA A 89 10.33 2.24 -5.02
C ALA A 89 9.11 3.04 -4.53
N ILE A 90 8.97 4.26 -5.03
CA ILE A 90 7.85 5.20 -4.77
C ILE A 90 6.92 5.25 -6.00
N ILE A 91 5.65 5.63 -5.84
CA ILE A 91 4.60 5.79 -6.87
C ILE A 91 5.10 6.31 -8.24
N GLU A 92 5.94 7.35 -8.28
CA GLU A 92 6.50 7.87 -9.55
C GLU A 92 7.44 6.86 -10.24
N SER A 93 8.20 6.10 -9.45
CA SER A 93 9.07 5.00 -9.86
C SER A 93 8.34 3.68 -10.08
N GLY A 94 7.11 3.53 -9.59
CA GLY A 94 6.29 2.32 -9.76
C GLY A 94 5.97 1.99 -11.22
N ARG A 95 5.94 3.00 -12.11
CA ARG A 95 5.79 2.79 -13.57
C ARG A 95 6.95 2.02 -14.17
N LEU A 96 8.18 2.30 -13.72
CA LEU A 96 9.39 1.61 -14.17
C LEU A 96 9.39 0.16 -13.70
N LEU A 97 8.98 -0.09 -12.46
CA LEU A 97 8.83 -1.45 -11.94
C LEU A 97 7.80 -2.24 -12.76
N LYS A 98 6.62 -1.66 -12.97
CA LYS A 98 5.55 -2.32 -13.72
C LYS A 98 5.95 -2.63 -15.17
N SER A 99 6.64 -1.70 -15.85
CA SER A 99 7.09 -1.92 -17.23
C SER A 99 8.19 -2.97 -17.32
N SER A 100 9.15 -2.98 -16.39
CA SER A 100 10.19 -4.01 -16.31
C SER A 100 9.60 -5.39 -16.01
N CYS A 101 8.70 -5.51 -15.03
CA CYS A 101 8.03 -6.78 -14.72
C CYS A 101 7.23 -7.32 -15.91
N ARG A 102 6.58 -6.43 -16.67
CA ARG A 102 5.85 -6.81 -17.89
C ARG A 102 6.78 -7.33 -18.98
N LYS A 103 7.89 -6.64 -19.25
CA LYS A 103 8.90 -7.07 -20.23
C LYS A 103 9.44 -8.46 -19.89
N ILE A 104 9.73 -8.69 -18.60
CA ILE A 104 10.19 -10.00 -18.12
C ILE A 104 9.13 -11.06 -18.36
N LEU A 105 7.86 -10.80 -18.02
CA LEU A 105 6.77 -11.75 -18.23
C LEU A 105 6.52 -12.09 -19.72
N GLU A 106 6.81 -11.15 -20.62
CA GLU A 106 6.73 -11.32 -22.08
C GLU A 106 7.94 -12.10 -22.65
N GLN A 107 9.10 -12.06 -22.00
CA GLN A 107 10.33 -12.75 -22.43
C GLN A 107 10.47 -14.17 -21.89
N LEU A 108 9.64 -14.56 -20.93
CA LEU A 108 9.76 -15.83 -20.20
C LEU A 108 8.94 -16.96 -20.84
N GLU A 109 9.55 -18.14 -20.92
CA GLU A 109 8.95 -19.39 -21.41
C GLU A 109 7.98 -20.03 -20.38
N ALA A 110 7.49 -21.25 -20.67
CA ALA A 110 6.70 -22.03 -19.73
C ALA A 110 7.56 -22.42 -18.51
N SER A 111 7.02 -22.26 -17.29
CA SER A 111 7.70 -22.42 -15.98
C SER A 111 8.94 -21.53 -15.74
N PRO A 112 8.78 -20.20 -15.59
CA PRO A 112 9.91 -19.30 -15.36
C PRO A 112 10.37 -19.26 -13.89
N SER A 113 11.67 -19.18 -13.67
CA SER A 113 12.25 -18.95 -12.35
C SER A 113 12.77 -17.52 -12.24
N ILE A 114 12.26 -16.76 -11.27
CA ILE A 114 12.63 -15.36 -11.06
C ILE A 114 13.14 -15.17 -9.64
N SER A 115 14.35 -14.63 -9.52
CA SER A 115 14.90 -14.15 -8.25
C SER A 115 14.94 -12.62 -8.26
N ILE A 116 14.50 -12.00 -7.16
CA ILE A 116 14.54 -10.54 -6.99
C ILE A 116 15.50 -10.20 -5.86
N ASN A 117 16.58 -9.49 -6.19
CA ASN A 117 17.59 -9.04 -5.25
C ASN A 117 17.27 -7.62 -4.74
N CYS A 118 16.99 -7.51 -3.45
CA CYS A 118 16.62 -6.27 -2.75
C CYS A 118 17.73 -5.75 -1.82
N SER A 119 18.97 -6.21 -1.96
CA SER A 119 20.08 -5.84 -1.06
C SER A 119 20.36 -4.33 -1.01
N LYS A 120 20.04 -3.61 -2.08
CA LYS A 120 20.21 -2.16 -2.22
C LYS A 120 18.89 -1.39 -2.20
N LEU A 121 17.80 -2.04 -1.75
CA LEU A 121 16.48 -1.42 -1.65
C LEU A 121 16.35 -0.67 -0.33
N ASP A 122 16.18 0.65 -0.42
CA ASP A 122 16.05 1.55 0.73
C ASP A 122 14.60 1.63 1.24
N TYR A 123 13.64 1.61 0.31
CA TYR A 123 12.22 1.79 0.59
C TYR A 123 11.34 1.17 -0.50
N ILE A 124 10.18 0.66 -0.11
CA ILE A 124 9.16 0.13 -1.01
C ILE A 124 7.77 0.55 -0.52
N ASP A 125 6.93 1.04 -1.43
CA ASP A 125 5.55 1.43 -1.13
C ASP A 125 4.52 0.36 -1.51
N SER A 126 3.25 0.62 -1.18
CA SER A 126 2.14 -0.30 -1.48
C SER A 126 1.93 -0.54 -2.98
N SER A 127 2.26 0.43 -3.84
CA SER A 127 2.11 0.29 -5.29
C SER A 127 3.15 -0.67 -5.87
N ALA A 128 4.39 -0.55 -5.42
CA ALA A 128 5.47 -1.44 -5.79
C ALA A 128 5.23 -2.85 -5.25
N LEU A 129 4.79 -2.98 -4.00
CA LEU A 129 4.40 -4.27 -3.42
C LEU A 129 3.29 -4.95 -4.21
N GLY A 130 2.22 -4.22 -4.55
CA GLY A 130 1.14 -4.77 -5.38
C GLY A 130 1.63 -5.26 -6.75
N THR A 131 2.62 -4.56 -7.33
CA THR A 131 3.24 -4.99 -8.60
C THR A 131 4.05 -6.28 -8.43
N LEU A 132 4.82 -6.40 -7.35
CA LEU A 132 5.56 -7.64 -7.03
C LEU A 132 4.63 -8.82 -6.75
N MET A 133 3.52 -8.58 -6.04
CA MET A 133 2.53 -9.61 -5.77
C MET A 133 1.87 -10.11 -7.06
N LEU A 134 1.51 -9.19 -7.97
CA LEU A 134 0.98 -9.54 -9.28
C LEU A 134 1.99 -10.31 -10.13
N LEU A 135 3.26 -9.96 -10.07
CA LEU A 135 4.34 -10.69 -10.75
C LEU A 135 4.43 -12.11 -10.20
N LYS A 136 4.57 -12.29 -8.88
CA LYS A 136 4.61 -13.60 -8.21
C LYS A 136 3.40 -14.46 -8.56
N ALA A 137 2.19 -13.88 -8.50
CA ALA A 137 0.96 -14.58 -8.84
C ALA A 137 0.93 -15.08 -10.29
N ASN A 138 1.42 -14.29 -11.25
CA ASN A 138 1.50 -14.71 -12.65
C ASN A 138 2.55 -15.81 -12.88
N ILE A 139 3.69 -15.75 -12.17
CA ILE A 139 4.73 -16.79 -12.24
C ILE A 139 4.23 -18.12 -11.67
N LYS A 140 3.64 -18.10 -10.46
CA LYS A 140 3.06 -19.31 -9.86
C LYS A 140 1.96 -19.92 -10.74
N ARG A 141 1.13 -19.12 -11.41
CA ARG A 141 0.11 -19.62 -12.37
C ARG A 141 0.73 -20.33 -13.58
N ARG A 142 1.95 -19.96 -13.99
CA ARG A 142 2.70 -20.60 -15.08
C ARG A 142 3.54 -21.79 -14.60
N GLY A 143 3.40 -22.21 -13.34
CA GLY A 143 4.20 -23.28 -12.73
C GLY A 143 5.66 -22.89 -12.50
N GLY A 144 5.96 -21.59 -12.45
CA GLY A 144 7.30 -21.08 -12.21
C GLY A 144 7.60 -20.80 -10.74
N GLU A 145 8.86 -20.46 -10.44
CA GLU A 145 9.35 -20.15 -9.10
C GLU A 145 9.63 -18.66 -8.93
N PHE A 146 9.40 -18.15 -7.72
CA PHE A 146 9.63 -16.75 -7.37
C PHE A 146 10.34 -16.66 -6.02
N GLY A 147 11.50 -16.00 -5.99
CA GLY A 147 12.25 -15.75 -4.77
C GLY A 147 12.55 -14.28 -4.55
N LEU A 148 12.47 -13.82 -3.31
CA LEU A 148 12.88 -12.48 -2.88
C LEU A 148 14.09 -12.61 -1.94
N PHE A 149 15.22 -11.99 -2.30
CA PHE A 149 16.50 -12.13 -1.60
C PHE A 149 17.06 -10.77 -1.17
N GLY A 150 17.93 -10.77 -0.15
CA GLY A 150 18.64 -9.57 0.27
C GLY A 150 17.76 -8.51 0.92
N THR A 151 16.59 -8.86 1.47
CA THR A 151 15.72 -7.88 2.13
C THR A 151 16.35 -7.39 3.43
N SER A 152 16.56 -6.07 3.55
CA SER A 152 17.05 -5.48 4.79
C SER A 152 15.99 -5.57 5.91
N PRO A 153 16.37 -5.50 7.21
CA PRO A 153 15.42 -5.52 8.32
C PRO A 153 14.33 -4.44 8.23
N ARG A 154 14.66 -3.30 7.60
CA ARG A 154 13.72 -2.20 7.33
C ARG A 154 12.67 -2.60 6.30
N ILE A 155 13.10 -3.23 5.20
CA ILE A 155 12.18 -3.75 4.16
C ILE A 155 11.30 -4.87 4.74
N ASN A 156 11.86 -5.81 5.51
CA ASN A 156 11.07 -6.84 6.18
C ASN A 156 10.06 -6.26 7.18
N ARG A 157 10.37 -5.13 7.82
CA ARG A 157 9.38 -4.41 8.63
C ARG A 157 8.29 -3.78 7.76
N LEU A 158 8.63 -3.17 6.62
CA LEU A 158 7.63 -2.62 5.69
C LEU A 158 6.71 -3.71 5.14
N LEU A 159 7.24 -4.85 4.71
CA LEU A 159 6.46 -5.99 4.24
C LEU A 159 5.45 -6.47 5.30
N ARG A 160 5.89 -6.60 6.56
CA ARG A 160 5.02 -6.94 7.71
C ARG A 160 3.96 -5.89 8.00
N LEU A 161 4.32 -4.61 7.99
CA LEU A 161 3.36 -3.52 8.20
C LEU A 161 2.32 -3.45 7.07
N HIS A 162 2.69 -3.87 5.86
CA HIS A 162 1.78 -4.02 4.74
C HIS A 162 1.04 -5.37 4.71
N GLY A 163 1.41 -6.34 5.56
CA GLY A 163 0.78 -7.66 5.64
C GLY A 163 1.03 -8.55 4.42
N VAL A 164 2.17 -8.39 3.74
CA VAL A 164 2.49 -9.10 2.49
C VAL A 164 3.75 -9.97 2.59
N ASP A 165 4.37 -10.02 3.78
CA ASP A 165 5.62 -10.74 4.02
C ASP A 165 5.46 -12.25 3.83
N GLU A 166 4.39 -12.86 4.37
CA GLU A 166 4.12 -14.29 4.16
C GLU A 166 4.01 -14.60 2.66
N PHE A 167 3.17 -13.85 1.93
CA PHE A 167 2.96 -14.10 0.51
C PHE A 167 4.21 -13.87 -0.33
N LEU A 168 5.06 -12.89 -0.03
CA LEU A 168 6.22 -12.56 -0.87
C LEU A 168 7.49 -13.34 -0.51
N LEU A 169 7.68 -13.70 0.76
CA LEU A 169 8.90 -14.39 1.24
C LEU A 169 8.77 -15.91 1.22
N GLU A 170 7.57 -16.46 1.08
CA GLU A 170 7.37 -17.90 0.89
C GLU A 170 8.03 -18.38 -0.42
N GLN A 171 8.94 -19.36 -0.32
CA GLN A 171 9.61 -19.99 -1.47
C GLN A 171 8.67 -21.02 -2.09
#